data_AF-A0A931ZMU2-F1
#
_entry.id   AF-A0A931ZMU2-F1
#
_cell.length_a   1.000
_cell.length_b   1.000
_cell.length_c   1.000
_cell.angle_alpha   90.00
_cell.angle_beta   90.00
_cell.angle_gamma   90.00
#
_symmetry.space_group_name_H-M   'P 1'
#
loop_
_entity.id
_entity.type
_entity.pdbx_description
1 polymer ?
#
loop_
_entity_poly.entity_id
_entity_poly.type
_entity_poly.pdbx_seq_one_letter_code
_entity_poly.pdbx_strand_id
1 'polypeptide(L)'
;MPGSIQDNNQSPSLPPPTGDPIQAEKYINQLIQLVEQDKLEVCHTDLSKFDPSTLQDHYQLDLKDYRVEISHSKHPNSGHDSFVILFTNIRNVLDGNCQKIILAYMHLDANQFNRFKKASLEQTNRKKKLEEEKRLKEALEPVDQILASLSSNPSDKPDGIITQPLPALS
;
A
#
# COMPACT_ATOMS: atom_id res chain seq x y z
N MET A 1 -35.49 1.44 60.16
CA MET A 1 -35.54 1.98 58.78
C MET A 1 -34.12 2.31 58.34
N PRO A 2 -33.41 1.44 57.61
CA PRO A 2 -32.14 1.79 57.01
C PRO A 2 -32.37 2.47 55.65
N GLY A 3 -31.75 3.63 55.45
CA GLY A 3 -31.81 4.40 54.21
C GLY A 3 -30.95 3.77 53.12
N SER A 4 -31.52 3.68 51.92
CA SER A 4 -30.86 3.19 50.72
C SER A 4 -29.85 4.22 50.19
N ILE A 5 -28.59 3.82 50.08
CA ILE A 5 -27.57 4.53 49.30
C ILE A 5 -27.79 4.14 47.84
N GLN A 6 -28.17 5.09 47.00
CA GLN A 6 -28.19 4.91 45.53
C GLN A 6 -26.85 5.37 44.97
N ASP A 7 -25.99 4.42 44.63
CA ASP A 7 -24.85 4.61 43.74
C ASP A 7 -25.36 4.89 42.32
N ASN A 8 -25.57 6.17 41.98
CA ASN A 8 -25.82 6.58 40.59
C ASN A 8 -24.48 6.75 39.87
N ASN A 9 -23.89 5.60 39.52
CA ASN A 9 -22.71 5.51 38.67
C ASN A 9 -23.16 5.09 37.26
N GLN A 10 -23.65 6.03 36.46
CA GLN A 10 -23.78 5.87 35.02
C GLN A 10 -23.45 7.20 34.34
N SER A 11 -22.17 7.39 34.05
CA SER A 11 -21.73 8.35 33.05
C SER A 11 -22.52 8.06 31.76
N PRO A 12 -23.23 9.03 31.16
CA PRO A 12 -23.89 8.80 29.89
C PRO A 12 -22.83 8.37 28.88
N SER A 13 -23.01 7.21 28.24
CA SER A 13 -22.18 6.79 27.12
C SER A 13 -22.46 7.75 25.97
N LEU A 14 -21.71 8.86 25.93
CA LEU A 14 -21.72 9.74 24.78
C LEU A 14 -21.42 8.87 23.55
N PRO A 15 -22.19 9.01 22.46
CA PRO A 15 -21.83 8.35 21.22
C PRO A 15 -20.38 8.72 20.91
N PRO A 16 -19.60 7.79 20.33
CA PRO A 16 -18.22 8.10 20.03
C PRO A 16 -18.18 9.37 19.16
N PRO A 17 -17.20 10.26 19.37
CA PRO A 17 -17.19 11.55 18.71
C PRO A 17 -17.19 11.36 17.19
N THR A 18 -18.22 11.86 16.52
CA THR A 18 -18.29 11.92 15.07
C THR A 18 -17.26 12.94 14.58
N GLY A 19 -16.30 12.52 13.76
CA GLY A 19 -15.31 13.44 13.19
C GLY A 19 -15.95 14.54 12.36
N ASP A 20 -15.36 15.74 12.43
CA ASP A 20 -15.70 16.88 11.57
C ASP A 20 -15.40 16.53 10.09
N PRO A 21 -16.34 16.73 9.14
CA PRO A 21 -16.08 16.54 7.71
C PRO A 21 -14.83 17.27 7.20
N ILE A 22 -14.51 18.44 7.76
CA ILE A 22 -13.29 19.20 7.41
C ILE A 22 -12.04 18.43 7.83
N GLN A 23 -12.08 17.81 9.00
CA GLN A 23 -10.99 17.02 9.53
C GLN A 23 -10.81 15.71 8.75
N ALA A 24 -11.91 15.07 8.35
CA ALA A 24 -11.90 13.90 7.47
C ALA A 24 -11.22 14.22 6.12
N GLU A 25 -11.59 15.34 5.48
CA GLU A 25 -10.98 15.83 4.24
C GLU A 25 -9.47 16.09 4.39
N LYS A 26 -9.07 16.70 5.51
CA LYS A 26 -7.65 16.94 5.80
C LYS A 26 -6.87 15.62 5.87
N TYR A 27 -7.37 14.64 6.63
CA TYR A 27 -6.67 13.37 6.80
C TYR A 27 -6.62 12.56 5.52
N ILE A 28 -7.74 12.46 4.78
CA ILE A 28 -7.76 11.67 3.55
C ILE A 28 -6.79 12.26 2.51
N ASN A 29 -6.71 13.58 2.38
CA ASN A 29 -5.79 14.24 1.46
C ASN A 29 -4.32 14.01 1.87
N GLN A 30 -4.01 14.01 3.17
CA GLN A 30 -2.66 13.68 3.65
C GLN A 30 -2.28 12.23 3.35
N LEU A 31 -3.21 11.29 3.57
CA LEU A 31 -2.98 9.88 3.26
C LEU A 31 -2.76 9.67 1.76
N ILE A 32 -3.58 10.29 0.91
CA ILE A 32 -3.40 10.28 -0.56
C ILE A 32 -2.00 10.76 -0.93
N GLN A 33 -1.56 11.92 -0.44
CA GLN A 33 -0.24 12.46 -0.74
C GLN A 33 0.90 11.51 -0.34
N LEU A 34 0.77 10.85 0.82
CA LEU A 34 1.78 9.89 1.27
C LEU A 34 1.80 8.61 0.43
N VAL A 35 0.64 8.13 -0.01
CA VAL A 35 0.50 6.98 -0.91
C VAL A 35 1.07 7.31 -2.30
N GLU A 36 0.74 8.48 -2.84
CA GLU A 36 1.25 8.96 -4.14
C GLU A 36 2.78 9.11 -4.14
N GLN A 37 3.37 9.47 -2.99
CA GLN A 37 4.82 9.56 -2.77
C GLN A 37 5.48 8.23 -2.42
N ASP A 38 4.73 7.11 -2.41
CA ASP A 38 5.21 5.79 -1.98
C ASP A 38 5.81 5.76 -0.56
N LYS A 39 5.40 6.70 0.29
CA LYS A 39 5.80 6.76 1.71
C LYS A 39 4.93 5.89 2.61
N LEU A 40 3.71 5.59 2.17
CA LEU A 40 2.82 4.62 2.81
C LEU A 40 2.47 3.53 1.80
N GLU A 41 2.50 2.30 2.28
CA GLU A 41 2.03 1.14 1.55
C GLU A 41 0.57 0.86 1.91
N VAL A 42 -0.27 0.69 0.89
CA VAL A 42 -1.67 0.34 1.05
C VAL A 42 -1.87 -1.14 0.79
N CYS A 43 -2.43 -1.86 1.76
CA CYS A 43 -2.92 -3.21 1.56
C CYS A 43 -4.42 -3.16 1.24
N HIS A 44 -4.78 -3.53 0.02
CA HIS A 44 -6.18 -3.62 -0.41
C HIS A 44 -6.70 -5.06 -0.31
N THR A 45 -7.85 -5.22 0.32
CA THR A 45 -8.62 -6.45 0.32
C THR A 45 -9.98 -6.17 -0.31
N ASP A 46 -10.25 -6.83 -1.43
CA ASP A 46 -11.56 -6.86 -2.07
C ASP A 46 -12.42 -7.92 -1.38
N LEU A 47 -13.34 -7.45 -0.53
CA LEU A 47 -14.22 -8.31 0.27
C LEU A 47 -15.54 -8.62 -0.43
N SER A 48 -15.85 -7.94 -1.53
CA SER A 48 -17.02 -8.24 -2.37
C SER A 48 -17.03 -9.66 -2.91
N LYS A 49 -15.85 -10.28 -3.03
CA LYS A 49 -15.66 -11.68 -3.45
C LYS A 49 -16.06 -12.71 -2.40
N PHE A 50 -16.12 -12.31 -1.13
CA PHE A 50 -16.41 -13.20 0.00
C PHE A 50 -17.85 -13.04 0.48
N ASP A 51 -18.34 -11.80 0.58
CA ASP A 51 -19.73 -11.50 0.90
C ASP A 51 -20.17 -10.18 0.24
N PRO A 52 -21.00 -10.22 -0.82
CA PRO A 52 -21.45 -9.03 -1.52
C PRO A 52 -22.41 -8.15 -0.70
N SER A 53 -22.84 -8.61 0.48
CA SER A 53 -23.90 -7.96 1.26
C SER A 53 -23.43 -7.06 2.41
N THR A 54 -22.13 -7.04 2.75
CA THR A 54 -21.68 -6.40 4.00
C THR A 54 -20.41 -5.55 3.92
N LEU A 55 -19.39 -5.91 3.12
CA LEU A 55 -18.20 -5.07 2.93
C LEU A 55 -17.60 -5.25 1.53
N GLN A 56 -17.40 -4.16 0.79
CA GLN A 56 -16.93 -4.23 -0.60
C GLN A 56 -15.43 -4.04 -0.70
N ASP A 57 -14.94 -2.88 -0.25
CA ASP A 57 -13.54 -2.52 -0.31
C ASP A 57 -13.00 -2.24 1.09
N HIS A 58 -11.83 -2.80 1.39
CA HIS A 58 -11.11 -2.54 2.63
C HIS A 58 -9.65 -2.26 2.35
N TYR A 59 -9.16 -1.15 2.87
CA TYR A 59 -7.78 -0.72 2.76
C TYR A 59 -7.17 -0.61 4.15
N GLN A 60 -5.98 -1.16 4.31
CA GLN A 60 -5.20 -1.03 5.54
C GLN A 60 -3.90 -0.30 5.24
N LEU A 61 -3.53 0.62 6.13
CA LEU A 61 -2.25 1.29 6.13
C LEU A 61 -1.67 1.25 7.54
N ASP A 62 -0.36 1.06 7.63
CA ASP A 62 0.35 1.12 8.89
C ASP A 62 1.06 2.47 9.02
N LEU A 63 0.60 3.29 9.96
CA LEU A 63 1.39 4.40 10.50
C LEU A 63 2.20 3.87 11.67
N LYS A 64 3.30 4.57 12.01
CA LYS A 64 4.24 4.13 13.05
C LYS A 64 3.56 3.65 14.33
N ASP A 65 2.65 4.46 14.87
CA ASP A 65 1.98 4.18 16.16
C ASP A 65 0.49 3.84 16.01
N TYR A 66 -0.04 3.85 14.77
CA TYR A 66 -1.45 3.66 14.48
C TYR A 66 -1.63 2.84 13.22
N ARG A 67 -2.56 1.91 13.23
CA ARG A 67 -3.13 1.36 12.00
C ARG A 67 -4.29 2.24 11.54
N VAL A 68 -4.37 2.46 10.24
CA VAL A 68 -5.48 3.12 9.57
C VAL A 68 -6.21 2.11 8.73
N GLU A 69 -7.53 2.07 8.86
CA GLU A 69 -8.41 1.23 8.05
C GLU A 69 -9.42 2.12 7.34
N ILE A 70 -9.53 1.99 6.02
CA ILE A 70 -10.49 2.73 5.20
C ILE A 70 -11.39 1.71 4.53
N SER A 71 -12.70 1.79 4.79
CA SER A 71 -13.65 0.76 4.37
C SER A 71 -14.85 1.36 3.64
N HIS A 72 -15.35 0.61 2.67
CA HIS A 72 -16.64 0.82 2.02
C HIS A 72 -17.53 -0.40 2.25
N SER A 73 -18.67 -0.16 2.88
CA SER A 73 -19.72 -1.15 3.10
C SER A 73 -21.01 -0.72 2.44
N LYS A 74 -21.80 -1.68 1.97
CA LYS A 74 -23.15 -1.45 1.46
C LYS A 74 -24.15 -2.05 2.42
N HIS A 75 -25.05 -1.23 2.95
CA HIS A 75 -26.07 -1.72 3.89
C HIS A 75 -27.07 -2.64 3.16
N PRO A 76 -27.31 -3.87 3.62
CA PRO A 76 -28.10 -4.86 2.88
C PRO A 76 -29.58 -4.46 2.72
N ASN A 77 -30.13 -3.72 3.68
CA ASN A 77 -31.57 -3.38 3.71
C ASN A 77 -31.89 -2.05 3.00
N SER A 78 -30.97 -1.08 3.02
CA SER A 78 -31.17 0.24 2.41
C SER A 78 -30.43 0.40 1.08
N GLY A 79 -29.48 -0.49 0.78
CA GLY A 79 -28.56 -0.33 -0.34
C GLY A 79 -27.62 0.88 -0.22
N HIS A 80 -27.63 1.56 0.94
CA HIS A 80 -26.86 2.77 1.15
C HIS A 80 -25.37 2.45 1.31
N ASP A 81 -24.52 3.21 0.62
CA ASP A 81 -23.08 3.12 0.76
C ASP A 81 -22.62 3.88 2.01
N SER A 82 -21.75 3.24 2.79
CA SER A 82 -21.12 3.83 3.96
C SER A 82 -19.61 3.74 3.79
N PHE A 83 -18.94 4.88 3.92
CA PHE A 83 -17.49 5.01 3.81
C PHE A 83 -16.95 5.49 5.15
N VAL A 84 -15.96 4.80 5.67
CA VAL A 84 -15.40 5.08 6.99
C VAL A 84 -13.89 5.01 6.98
N ILE A 85 -13.27 5.84 7.82
CA ILE A 85 -11.88 5.73 8.19
C ILE A 85 -11.77 5.49 9.70
N LEU A 86 -10.91 4.55 10.07
CA LEU A 86 -10.64 4.14 11.43
C LEU A 86 -9.16 4.29 11.74
N PHE A 87 -8.84 4.92 12.86
CA PHE A 87 -7.49 4.98 13.42
C PHE A 87 -7.47 4.18 14.71
N THR A 88 -6.56 3.21 14.80
CA THR A 88 -6.42 2.33 15.96
C THR A 88 -4.97 2.13 16.34
N ASN A 89 -4.66 2.11 17.64
CA ASN A 89 -3.33 1.77 18.16
C ASN A 89 -3.27 0.33 18.69
N ILE A 90 -4.19 -0.55 18.26
CA ILE A 90 -4.35 -1.88 18.86
C ILE A 90 -3.04 -2.70 18.87
N ARG A 91 -2.20 -2.59 17.83
CA ARG A 91 -0.88 -3.23 17.81
C ARG A 91 0.00 -2.80 18.99
N ASN A 92 0.09 -1.50 19.26
CA ASN A 92 0.89 -0.98 20.38
C ASN A 92 0.37 -1.44 21.74
N VAL A 93 -0.93 -1.70 21.86
CA VAL A 93 -1.52 -2.29 23.07
C VAL A 93 -1.14 -3.76 23.19
N LEU A 94 -1.24 -4.52 22.10
CA LEU A 94 -0.86 -5.94 22.07
C LEU A 94 0.64 -6.14 22.35
N ASP A 95 1.47 -5.22 21.89
CA ASP A 95 2.93 -5.23 22.09
C ASP A 95 3.34 -4.71 23.49
N GLY A 96 2.38 -4.33 24.34
CA GLY A 96 2.64 -3.83 25.70
C GLY A 96 3.18 -2.40 25.78
N ASN A 97 3.26 -1.69 24.66
CA ASN A 97 3.79 -0.33 24.55
C ASN A 97 2.75 0.75 24.91
N CYS A 98 1.48 0.39 25.06
CA CYS A 98 0.41 1.31 25.44
C CYS A 98 -0.61 0.63 26.36
N GLN A 99 -1.16 1.39 27.32
CA GLN A 99 -2.13 0.88 28.30
C GLN A 99 -3.59 1.03 27.84
N LYS A 100 -3.87 1.82 26.79
CA LYS A 100 -5.22 2.16 26.36
C LYS A 100 -5.38 1.98 24.85
N ILE A 101 -6.51 1.40 24.47
CA ILE A 101 -6.94 1.33 23.06
C ILE A 101 -7.53 2.68 22.69
N ILE A 102 -7.01 3.26 21.61
CA ILE A 102 -7.57 4.43 20.93
C ILE A 102 -8.32 3.91 19.71
N LEU A 103 -9.56 4.34 19.58
CA LEU A 103 -10.40 4.07 18.42
C LEU A 103 -11.02 5.40 17.97
N ALA A 104 -10.48 5.98 16.90
CA ALA A 104 -11.05 7.18 16.30
C ALA A 104 -11.65 6.82 14.95
N TYR A 105 -12.95 7.09 14.79
CA TYR A 105 -13.70 6.77 13.58
C TYR A 105 -14.23 8.06 12.94
N MET A 106 -14.23 8.14 11.62
CA MET A 106 -14.81 9.25 10.88
C MET A 106 -15.53 8.72 9.65
N HIS A 107 -16.64 9.38 9.30
CA HIS A 107 -17.33 9.13 8.05
C HIS A 107 -16.62 9.87 6.92
N LEU A 108 -16.53 9.21 5.77
CA LEU A 108 -16.09 9.80 4.53
C LEU A 108 -17.30 9.99 3.62
N ASP A 109 -17.24 11.01 2.78
CA ASP A 109 -18.12 11.06 1.61
C ASP A 109 -17.58 10.16 0.48
N ALA A 110 -18.43 9.91 -0.52
CA ALA A 110 -18.08 9.06 -1.65
C ALA A 110 -16.90 9.62 -2.47
N ASN A 111 -16.77 10.95 -2.59
CA ASN A 111 -15.69 11.58 -3.34
C ASN A 111 -14.35 11.40 -2.62
N GLN A 112 -14.31 11.65 -1.32
CA GLN A 112 -13.16 11.41 -0.45
C GLN A 112 -12.65 9.97 -0.57
N PHE A 113 -13.57 9.00 -0.41
CA PHE A 113 -13.23 7.59 -0.55
C PHE A 113 -12.72 7.25 -1.96
N ASN A 114 -13.40 7.72 -3.01
CA ASN A 114 -13.02 7.41 -4.40
C ASN A 114 -11.65 8.00 -4.79
N ARG A 115 -11.30 9.19 -4.31
CA ARG A 115 -9.96 9.75 -4.51
C ARG A 115 -8.89 8.89 -3.87
N PHE A 116 -9.13 8.41 -2.64
CA PHE A 116 -8.21 7.50 -1.95
C PHE A 116 -8.08 6.15 -2.65
N LYS A 117 -9.20 5.55 -3.07
CA LYS A 117 -9.23 4.31 -3.86
C LYS A 117 -8.42 4.43 -5.14
N LYS A 118 -8.58 5.53 -5.87
CA LYS A 118 -7.82 5.81 -7.09
C LYS A 118 -6.31 5.87 -6.82
N ALA A 119 -5.88 6.64 -5.82
CA ALA A 119 -4.46 6.76 -5.47
C ALA A 119 -3.85 5.40 -5.06
N SER A 120 -4.60 4.60 -4.31
CA SER A 120 -4.18 3.25 -3.89
C SER A 120 -4.00 2.29 -5.08
N LEU A 121 -4.92 2.35 -6.05
CA LEU A 121 -4.83 1.56 -7.28
C LEU A 121 -3.64 1.99 -8.15
N GLU A 122 -3.41 3.31 -8.27
CA GLU A 122 -2.27 3.86 -9.02
C GLU A 122 -0.93 3.44 -8.40
N GLN A 123 -0.80 3.48 -7.06
CA GLN A 123 0.39 2.95 -6.37
C GLN A 123 0.62 1.48 -6.71
N THR A 124 -0.42 0.65 -6.65
CA THR A 124 -0.32 -0.78 -6.96
C THR A 124 0.16 -1.01 -8.40
N ASN A 125 -0.39 -0.29 -9.36
CA ASN A 125 0.00 -0.38 -10.76
C ASN A 125 1.45 0.08 -10.98
N ARG A 126 1.87 1.17 -10.33
CA ARG A 126 3.25 1.65 -10.37
C ARG A 126 4.23 0.62 -9.81
N LYS A 127 3.91 0.00 -8.67
CA LYS A 127 4.73 -1.07 -8.07
C LYS A 127 4.85 -2.28 -9.00
N LYS A 128 3.74 -2.73 -9.60
CA LYS A 128 3.75 -3.84 -10.58
C LYS A 128 4.64 -3.52 -11.77
N LYS A 129 4.51 -2.32 -12.34
CA LYS A 129 5.34 -1.89 -13.46
C LYS A 129 6.83 -1.87 -13.10
N LEU A 130 7.19 -1.36 -11.93
CA LEU A 130 8.58 -1.35 -11.45
C LEU A 130 9.13 -2.77 -11.23
N GLU A 131 8.29 -3.69 -10.73
CA GLU A 131 8.67 -5.09 -10.57
C GLU A 131 8.87 -5.80 -11.91
N GLU A 132 7.99 -5.56 -12.88
CA GLU A 132 8.11 -6.08 -14.25
C GLU A 132 9.36 -5.54 -14.96
N GLU A 133 9.64 -4.24 -14.85
CA GLU A 133 10.86 -3.63 -15.39
C GLU A 133 12.13 -4.23 -14.75
N LYS A 134 12.10 -4.47 -13.43
CA LYS A 134 13.20 -5.13 -12.72
C LYS A 134 13.41 -6.55 -13.22
N ARG A 135 12.34 -7.36 -13.31
CA ARG A 135 12.39 -8.74 -13.82
C ARG A 135 12.89 -8.80 -15.26
N LEU A 136 12.44 -7.86 -16.10
CA LEU A 136 12.89 -7.75 -17.48
C LEU A 136 14.40 -7.44 -17.54
N LYS A 137 14.86 -6.47 -16.75
CA LYS A 137 16.29 -6.11 -16.68
C LYS A 137 17.15 -7.30 -16.23
N GLU A 138 16.72 -8.01 -15.19
CA GLU A 138 17.41 -9.21 -14.70
C GLU A 138 17.43 -10.34 -15.76
N ALA A 139 16.35 -10.51 -16.53
CA ALA A 139 16.29 -11.51 -17.60
C ALA A 139 17.16 -11.15 -18.81
N LEU A 140 17.36 -9.85 -19.08
CA LEU A 140 18.19 -9.36 -20.19
C LEU A 140 19.68 -9.26 -19.83
N GLU A 141 20.02 -9.23 -18.54
CA GLU A 141 21.41 -9.13 -18.07
C GLU A 141 22.37 -10.17 -18.70
N PRO A 142 22.01 -11.47 -18.86
CA PRO A 142 22.87 -12.43 -19.56
C PRO A 142 23.08 -12.11 -21.04
N VAL A 143 22.05 -11.57 -21.71
CA VAL A 143 22.13 -11.16 -23.12
C VAL A 143 23.07 -9.96 -23.26
N ASP A 144 22.94 -8.98 -22.36
CA ASP A 144 23.82 -7.81 -22.32
C ASP A 144 25.28 -8.22 -22.07
N GLN A 145 25.53 -9.20 -21.19
CA GLN A 145 26.87 -9.74 -20.94
C GLN A 145 27.47 -10.42 -22.19
N ILE A 146 26.68 -11.20 -22.93
CA ILE A 146 27.13 -11.83 -24.18
C ILE A 146 27.44 -10.76 -25.23
N LEU A 147 26.55 -9.79 -25.44
CA LEU A 147 26.75 -8.71 -26.41
C LEU A 147 27.97 -7.85 -26.05
N ALA A 148 28.19 -7.57 -24.76
CA ALA A 148 29.37 -6.88 -24.28
C ALA A 148 30.66 -7.68 -24.56
N SER A 149 30.64 -9.00 -24.35
CA SER A 149 31.81 -9.85 -24.65
C SER A 149 32.15 -9.90 -26.14
N LEU A 150 31.15 -9.90 -27.02
CA LEU A 150 31.34 -9.90 -28.48
C LEU A 150 31.84 -8.55 -29.01
N SER A 151 31.40 -7.45 -28.42
CA SER A 151 31.86 -6.09 -28.76
C SER A 151 33.22 -5.74 -28.15
N SER A 152 33.69 -6.51 -27.16
CA SER A 152 35.00 -6.36 -26.53
C SER A 152 36.12 -7.16 -27.20
N ASN A 153 35.92 -7.64 -28.43
CA ASN A 153 37.00 -8.20 -29.25
C ASN A 153 37.65 -7.08 -30.08
N PRO A 154 38.77 -6.48 -29.64
CA PRO A 154 39.64 -5.76 -30.55
C PRO A 154 40.37 -6.79 -31.43
N SER A 155 39.72 -7.25 -32.49
CA SER A 155 40.42 -7.74 -33.67
C SER A 155 40.94 -6.54 -34.48
N ASP A 156 41.75 -5.71 -33.82
CA ASP A 156 42.63 -4.73 -34.45
C ASP A 156 44.06 -5.16 -34.15
N LYS A 157 44.60 -6.02 -35.00
CA LYS A 157 46.02 -5.95 -35.38
C LYS A 157 46.14 -6.11 -36.89
N PRO A 158 46.75 -5.15 -37.59
CA PRO A 158 47.00 -5.20 -39.02
C PRO A 158 48.17 -6.13 -39.35
N ASP A 159 48.13 -6.62 -40.59
CA ASP A 159 49.15 -7.35 -41.36
C ASP A 159 50.57 -7.45 -40.76
N GLY A 160 50.94 -8.67 -40.36
CA GLY A 160 52.32 -9.09 -40.21
C GLY A 160 52.68 -10.08 -41.31
N ILE A 161 53.35 -9.59 -42.36
CA ILE A 161 53.98 -10.41 -43.40
C ILE A 161 54.94 -11.40 -42.73
N ILE A 162 54.67 -12.71 -42.84
CA ILE A 162 55.66 -13.76 -42.58
C ILE A 162 55.90 -14.49 -43.90
N THR A 163 56.98 -14.10 -44.58
CA THR A 163 57.59 -14.84 -45.67
C THR A 163 58.21 -16.13 -45.10
N GLN A 164 57.75 -17.31 -45.55
CA GLN A 164 58.50 -18.55 -45.41
C GLN A 164 58.92 -19.06 -46.79
N PRO A 165 60.17 -19.51 -47.00
CA PRO A 165 60.63 -20.04 -48.28
C PRO A 165 60.12 -21.47 -48.50
N LEU A 166 59.82 -21.81 -49.76
CA LEU A 166 59.40 -23.15 -50.19
C LEU A 166 60.46 -24.22 -49.87
N PRO A 167 60.07 -25.44 -49.44
CA PRO A 167 60.99 -26.56 -49.41
C PRO A 167 61.19 -27.15 -50.81
N ALA A 168 62.45 -27.46 -51.13
CA ALA A 168 62.85 -28.08 -52.40
C ALA A 168 62.33 -29.52 -52.50
N LEU A 169 61.80 -29.85 -53.68
CA LEU A 169 61.49 -31.23 -54.10
C LEU A 169 62.77 -32.07 -54.12
N SER A 170 62.71 -33.25 -53.51
CA SER A 170 63.64 -34.37 -53.70
C SER A 170 62.83 -35.63 -53.96
#